data_AF-A0A917JQW2-F1
#
_entry.id   AF-A0A917JQW2-F1
#
_cell.length_a   1.000
_cell.length_b   1.000
_cell.length_c   1.000
_cell.angle_alpha   90.00
_cell.angle_beta   90.00
_cell.angle_gamma   90.00
#
_symmetry.space_group_name_H-M   'P 1'
#
loop_
_entity.id
_entity.type
_entity.pdbx_description
1 polymer ?
#
loop_
_entity_poly.entity_id
_entity_poly.type
_entity_poly.pdbx_seq_one_letter_code
_entity_poly.pdbx_strand_id
1 'polypeptide(L)'
;MLSKAIRWASLALLLFPLGTYVLLILINAKDEPPSVLVQSFGDAINQNEQLLSSNLENNGYIFALGFHAPQGTSPQQVGLKRLNDLQVHGVLAKFESTQTSFAVPPLPLDACFMPQEAPQACLAELAKMDNLAQVLEEQAWLIERYQQMLALQQWQDTSASGAFGHDVVASRVLAGQKLYLLNLYARVDILSAQQLADALEMDMKFWQQAASNSHKLITKLISHSAMVHHFRLGRLTIASLGTDKQYAATPNSWQQGIPSSVTSLKNAKVGEWRYFKETLAVKKGMDEDAGLNVKILSAILAPLMQTQDTLNRRAAMLEDYQSQSYCELESSLAMIQAFAYNPVGKYILCTGTTPIEQYQAPMAQLEHNRTQALTRF
;
A
#
# COMPACT_ATOMS: atom_id res chain seq x y z
N MET A 1 11.91 14.91 -65.96
CA MET A 1 11.07 15.53 -64.92
C MET A 1 10.90 14.62 -63.69
N LEU A 2 10.67 13.31 -63.88
CA LEU A 2 10.49 12.33 -62.80
C LEU A 2 11.61 12.30 -61.75
N SER A 3 12.89 12.34 -62.16
CA SER A 3 14.03 12.34 -61.24
C SER A 3 14.14 13.59 -60.36
N LYS A 4 13.64 14.75 -60.82
CA LYS A 4 13.59 15.97 -60.01
C LYS A 4 12.45 15.92 -58.99
N ALA A 5 11.28 15.45 -59.40
CA ALA A 5 10.12 15.29 -58.51
C ALA A 5 10.40 14.30 -57.37
N ILE A 6 11.04 13.16 -57.68
CA ILE A 6 11.42 12.16 -56.66
C ILE A 6 12.41 12.77 -55.66
N ARG A 7 13.40 13.54 -56.09
CA ARG A 7 14.37 14.20 -55.18
C ARG A 7 13.69 15.15 -54.20
N TRP A 8 12.75 15.98 -54.68
CA TRP A 8 12.02 16.92 -53.82
C TRP A 8 11.05 16.20 -52.89
N ALA A 9 10.39 15.13 -53.35
CA ALA A 9 9.53 14.31 -52.51
C ALA A 9 10.33 13.61 -51.39
N SER A 10 11.49 13.02 -51.72
CA SER A 10 12.38 12.42 -50.72
C SER A 10 12.93 13.44 -49.73
N LEU A 11 13.28 14.64 -50.19
CA LEU A 11 13.74 15.72 -49.32
C LEU A 11 12.63 16.19 -48.37
N ALA A 12 11.42 16.41 -48.88
CA ALA A 12 10.28 16.80 -48.06
C ALA A 12 9.93 15.73 -47.03
N LEU A 13 9.97 14.44 -47.42
CA LEU A 13 9.73 13.30 -46.54
C LEU A 13 10.73 13.24 -45.38
N LEU A 14 11.96 13.71 -45.57
CA LEU A 14 13.00 13.74 -44.53
C LEU A 14 12.96 15.03 -43.69
N LEU A 15 12.79 16.19 -44.32
CA LEU A 15 12.80 17.48 -43.64
C LEU A 15 11.55 17.72 -42.81
N PHE A 16 10.38 17.23 -43.25
CA PHE A 16 9.14 17.40 -42.51
C PHE A 16 9.14 16.79 -41.10
N PRO A 17 9.49 15.49 -40.90
CA PRO A 17 9.54 14.92 -39.55
C PRO A 17 10.64 15.56 -38.70
N LEU A 18 11.78 15.92 -39.29
CA LEU A 18 12.86 16.61 -38.58
C LEU A 18 12.41 18.00 -38.10
N GLY A 19 11.78 18.79 -38.98
CA GLY A 19 11.25 20.11 -38.63
C GLY A 19 10.13 20.03 -37.59
N THR A 20 9.25 19.04 -37.70
CA THR A 20 8.21 18.77 -36.70
C THR A 20 8.81 18.42 -35.34
N TYR A 21 9.84 17.57 -35.31
CA TYR A 21 10.53 17.20 -34.09
C TYR A 21 11.24 18.39 -33.43
N VAL A 22 11.92 19.24 -34.21
CA VAL A 22 12.52 20.48 -33.70
C VAL A 22 11.45 21.41 -33.12
N LEU A 23 10.30 21.55 -33.79
CA LEU A 23 9.18 22.33 -33.27
C LEU A 23 8.67 21.77 -31.94
N LEU A 24 8.53 20.44 -31.82
CA LEU A 24 8.14 19.80 -30.56
C LEU A 24 9.16 20.05 -29.45
N ILE A 25 10.47 20.01 -29.74
CA ILE A 25 11.49 20.39 -28.75
C ILE A 25 11.30 21.83 -28.30
N LEU A 26 11.04 22.76 -29.20
CA LEU A 26 10.82 24.17 -28.85
C LEU A 26 9.57 24.36 -27.98
N ILE A 27 8.47 23.65 -28.29
CA ILE A 27 7.25 23.64 -27.46
C ILE A 27 7.55 23.09 -26.06
N ASN A 28 8.46 22.12 -25.96
CA ASN A 28 8.85 21.44 -24.73
C ASN A 28 10.16 22.00 -24.13
N ALA A 29 10.56 23.22 -24.48
CA ALA A 29 11.82 23.79 -24.00
C ALA A 29 11.78 24.19 -22.51
N LYS A 30 10.59 24.35 -21.94
CA LYS A 30 10.39 24.76 -20.55
C LYS A 30 9.28 23.94 -19.90
N ASP A 31 9.59 23.41 -18.72
CA ASP A 31 8.64 22.69 -17.88
C ASP A 31 7.77 23.66 -17.06
N GLU A 32 6.64 23.16 -16.58
CA GLU A 32 5.77 23.90 -15.67
C GLU A 32 6.37 23.98 -14.25
N PRO A 33 6.03 25.01 -13.45
CA PRO A 33 6.35 25.00 -12.03
C PRO A 33 5.51 23.93 -11.29
N PRO A 34 5.93 23.51 -10.08
CA PRO A 34 5.12 22.64 -9.23
C PRO A 34 3.77 23.27 -8.90
N SER A 35 2.68 22.54 -9.14
CA SER A 35 1.34 22.98 -8.74
C SER A 35 1.19 23.05 -7.22
N VAL A 36 0.18 23.80 -6.74
CA VAL A 36 -0.17 23.86 -5.31
C VAL A 36 -0.41 22.46 -4.73
N LEU A 37 -1.06 21.59 -5.51
CA LEU A 37 -1.32 20.22 -5.09
C LEU A 37 -0.03 19.42 -4.91
N VAL A 38 0.90 19.49 -5.87
CA VAL A 38 2.21 18.84 -5.76
C VAL A 38 3.01 19.35 -4.56
N GLN A 39 2.97 20.65 -4.29
CA GLN A 39 3.61 21.23 -3.10
C GLN A 39 3.01 20.64 -1.82
N SER A 40 1.68 20.60 -1.72
CA SER A 40 0.98 20.02 -0.56
C SER A 40 1.30 18.53 -0.35
N PHE A 41 1.46 17.76 -1.42
CA PHE A 41 1.86 16.36 -1.34
C PHE A 41 3.31 16.24 -0.86
N GLY A 42 4.20 17.12 -1.33
CA GLY A 42 5.57 17.20 -0.83
C GLY A 42 5.64 17.50 0.67
N ASP A 43 4.85 18.45 1.15
CA ASP A 43 4.79 18.83 2.56
C ASP A 43 4.26 17.68 3.43
N ALA A 44 3.20 17.00 2.99
CA ALA A 44 2.65 15.84 3.69
C ALA A 44 3.67 14.69 3.83
N ILE A 45 4.42 14.39 2.76
CA ILE A 45 5.50 13.40 2.81
C ILE A 45 6.60 13.81 3.79
N ASN A 46 7.04 15.07 3.74
CA ASN A 46 8.09 15.56 4.65
C ASN A 46 7.64 15.50 6.11
N GLN A 47 6.40 15.87 6.40
CA GLN A 47 5.82 15.77 7.74
C GLN A 47 5.78 14.32 8.23
N ASN A 48 5.38 13.38 7.37
CA ASN A 48 5.35 11.96 7.70
C ASN A 48 6.75 11.41 8.00
N GLU A 49 7.77 11.76 7.21
CA GLU A 49 9.16 11.34 7.46
C GLU A 49 9.73 11.94 8.77
N GLN A 50 9.35 13.17 9.12
CA GLN A 50 9.69 13.77 10.42
C GLN A 50 9.04 13.02 11.58
N LEU A 51 7.77 12.63 11.44
CA LEU A 51 7.08 11.83 12.45
C LEU A 51 7.68 10.42 12.58
N LEU A 52 8.03 9.77 11.46
CA LEU A 52 8.72 8.49 11.46
C LEU A 52 10.07 8.57 12.19
N SER A 53 10.92 9.53 11.81
CA SER A 53 12.26 9.69 12.40
C SER A 53 12.25 10.09 13.88
N SER A 54 11.21 10.79 14.35
CA SER A 54 11.06 11.13 15.77
C SER A 54 10.49 9.99 16.63
N ASN A 55 9.96 8.93 16.02
CA ASN A 55 9.30 7.82 16.72
C ASN A 55 9.91 6.45 16.41
N LEU A 56 11.19 6.39 16.02
CA LEU A 56 11.81 5.15 15.55
C LEU A 56 11.63 3.98 16.53
N GLU A 57 11.78 4.20 17.84
CA GLU A 57 11.70 3.16 18.87
C GLU A 57 10.27 2.78 19.29
N ASN A 58 9.26 3.60 18.96
CA ASN A 58 7.86 3.40 19.36
C ASN A 58 6.90 3.34 18.16
N ASN A 59 7.38 2.82 17.02
CA ASN A 59 6.60 2.78 15.78
C ASN A 59 6.37 1.35 15.30
N GLY A 60 5.09 0.96 15.26
CA GLY A 60 4.62 -0.35 14.83
C GLY A 60 5.02 -0.72 13.40
N TYR A 61 5.18 0.26 12.50
CA TYR A 61 5.64 0.02 11.14
C TYR A 61 7.06 -0.56 11.12
N ILE A 62 7.97 0.00 11.92
CA ILE A 62 9.36 -0.45 11.98
C ILE A 62 9.41 -1.86 12.56
N PHE A 63 8.67 -2.11 13.64
CA PHE A 63 8.56 -3.45 14.19
C PHE A 63 8.00 -4.45 13.18
N ALA A 64 6.98 -4.05 12.41
CA ALA A 64 6.37 -4.87 11.35
C ALA A 64 7.34 -5.18 10.19
N LEU A 65 8.24 -4.24 9.83
CA LEU A 65 9.30 -4.47 8.84
C LEU A 65 10.28 -5.59 9.25
N GLY A 66 10.49 -5.77 10.55
CA GLY A 66 11.34 -6.83 11.10
C GLY A 66 10.57 -8.01 11.69
N PHE A 67 9.25 -8.11 11.47
CA PHE A 67 8.43 -9.14 12.09
C PHE A 67 8.85 -10.57 11.72
N HIS A 68 9.49 -10.75 10.55
CA HIS A 68 10.03 -12.02 10.07
C HIS A 68 11.34 -12.46 10.73
N ALA A 69 11.90 -11.67 11.65
CA ALA A 69 13.11 -12.01 12.38
C ALA A 69 13.00 -13.42 13.01
N PRO A 70 14.08 -14.21 13.08
CA PRO A 70 14.05 -15.48 13.80
C PRO A 70 13.62 -15.32 15.26
N GLN A 71 13.21 -16.43 15.90
CA GLN A 71 12.94 -16.44 17.33
C GLN A 71 14.20 -16.01 18.10
N GLY A 72 14.02 -15.22 19.17
CA GLY A 72 15.13 -14.67 19.96
C GLY A 72 15.83 -13.45 19.33
N THR A 73 15.50 -13.07 18.09
CA THR A 73 15.99 -11.83 17.47
C THR A 73 14.96 -10.71 17.64
N SER A 74 15.43 -9.49 17.92
CA SER A 74 14.57 -8.31 18.04
C SER A 74 13.98 -7.89 16.68
N PRO A 75 12.64 -7.90 16.51
CA PRO A 75 12.01 -7.38 15.29
C PRO A 75 12.31 -5.90 15.06
N GLN A 76 12.40 -5.12 16.14
CA GLN A 76 12.71 -3.69 16.07
C GLN A 76 14.07 -3.42 15.40
N GLN A 77 15.11 -4.16 15.80
CA GLN A 77 16.46 -3.99 15.22
C GLN A 77 16.51 -4.41 13.75
N VAL A 78 15.87 -5.53 13.40
CA VAL A 78 15.78 -6.00 12.00
C VAL A 78 14.98 -5.00 11.16
N GLY A 79 13.90 -4.45 11.72
CA GLY A 79 13.08 -3.43 11.10
C GLY A 79 13.82 -2.13 10.81
N LEU A 80 14.61 -1.64 11.77
CA LEU A 80 15.45 -0.45 11.58
C LEU A 80 16.49 -0.64 10.48
N LYS A 81 17.15 -1.81 10.46
CA LYS A 81 18.10 -2.14 9.38
C LYS A 81 17.39 -2.10 8.02
N ARG A 82 16.21 -2.72 7.94
CA ARG A 82 15.42 -2.75 6.71
C ARG A 82 14.93 -1.37 6.28
N LEU A 83 14.52 -0.52 7.23
CA LEU A 83 14.16 0.87 6.94
C LEU A 83 15.35 1.63 6.34
N ASN A 84 16.53 1.52 6.95
CA ASN A 84 17.75 2.12 6.40
C ASN A 84 18.06 1.59 5.00
N ASP A 85 17.94 0.28 4.78
CA ASP A 85 18.15 -0.32 3.45
C ASP A 85 17.15 0.25 2.42
N LEU A 86 15.88 0.42 2.79
CA LEU A 86 14.85 1.04 1.94
C LEU A 86 15.12 2.53 1.64
N GLN A 87 15.73 3.26 2.58
CA GLN A 87 16.04 4.69 2.41
C GLN A 87 17.31 4.92 1.58
N VAL A 88 18.29 4.01 1.68
CA VAL A 88 19.54 4.08 0.92
C VAL A 88 19.35 3.60 -0.51
N HIS A 89 18.53 2.57 -0.72
CA HIS A 89 18.35 1.97 -2.04
C HIS A 89 17.11 2.55 -2.73
N GLY A 90 17.28 3.02 -3.97
CA GLY A 90 16.19 3.61 -4.74
C GLY A 90 15.05 2.64 -5.05
N VAL A 91 13.94 3.18 -5.55
CA VAL A 91 12.67 2.45 -5.73
C VAL A 91 12.74 1.16 -6.57
N LEU A 92 13.70 1.04 -7.48
CA LEU A 92 13.86 -0.16 -8.32
C LEU A 92 14.94 -1.13 -7.82
N ALA A 93 15.52 -0.88 -6.64
CA ALA A 93 16.52 -1.77 -6.09
C ALA A 93 15.92 -3.15 -5.78
N LYS A 94 16.64 -4.18 -6.20
CA LYS A 94 16.35 -5.57 -5.81
C LYS A 94 17.04 -5.83 -4.49
N PHE A 95 16.30 -6.31 -3.52
CA PHE A 95 16.84 -6.71 -2.23
C PHE A 95 17.11 -8.21 -2.26
N GLU A 96 18.37 -8.61 -2.14
CA GLU A 96 18.69 -10.01 -1.88
C GLU A 96 18.31 -10.34 -0.44
N SER A 97 17.18 -11.02 -0.26
CA SER A 97 16.77 -11.51 1.05
C SER A 97 17.63 -12.72 1.44
N THR A 98 18.81 -12.47 2.00
CA THR A 98 19.66 -13.51 2.59
C THR A 98 19.20 -13.94 3.98
N GLN A 99 18.17 -13.30 4.55
CA GLN A 99 17.68 -13.61 5.89
C GLN A 99 16.79 -14.84 5.89
N THR A 100 17.17 -15.83 6.70
CA THR A 100 16.34 -16.98 7.04
C THR A 100 15.09 -16.51 7.79
N SER A 101 13.93 -16.63 7.17
CA SER A 101 12.64 -16.35 7.80
C SER A 101 12.05 -17.61 8.42
N PHE A 102 11.29 -17.47 9.51
CA PHE A 102 10.51 -18.59 10.04
C PHE A 102 9.35 -18.97 9.10
N ALA A 103 8.95 -20.24 9.14
CA ALA A 103 7.79 -20.75 8.41
C ALA A 103 6.50 -20.26 9.06
N VAL A 104 5.54 -19.79 8.24
CA VAL A 104 4.22 -19.41 8.75
C VAL A 104 3.50 -20.69 9.18
N PRO A 105 3.02 -20.78 10.44
CA PRO A 105 2.29 -21.96 10.88
C PRO A 105 1.01 -22.11 10.04
N PRO A 106 0.68 -23.32 9.54
CA PRO A 106 -0.55 -23.53 8.81
C PRO A 106 -1.74 -23.39 9.76
N LEU A 107 -2.60 -22.41 9.50
CA LEU A 107 -3.86 -22.22 10.20
C LEU A 107 -4.98 -22.49 9.20
N PRO A 108 -5.82 -23.53 9.38
CA PRO A 108 -6.92 -23.87 8.47
C PRO A 108 -8.10 -22.89 8.62
N LEU A 109 -7.83 -21.59 8.46
CA LEU A 109 -8.80 -20.51 8.61
C LEU A 109 -9.20 -19.88 7.28
N ASP A 110 -8.85 -20.50 6.15
CA ASP A 110 -9.11 -19.89 4.83
C ASP A 110 -10.61 -19.66 4.59
N ALA A 111 -11.43 -20.65 4.95
CA ALA A 111 -12.90 -20.54 4.94
C ALA A 111 -13.41 -19.42 5.88
N CYS A 112 -12.77 -19.22 7.05
CA CYS A 112 -13.13 -18.15 7.99
C CYS A 112 -13.07 -16.76 7.37
N PHE A 113 -12.31 -16.54 6.29
CA PHE A 113 -12.07 -15.21 5.71
C PHE A 113 -12.70 -15.01 4.31
N MET A 114 -13.47 -15.98 3.82
CA MET A 114 -14.22 -15.86 2.57
C MET A 114 -15.40 -14.88 2.70
N PRO A 115 -15.65 -13.95 1.75
CA PRO A 115 -16.68 -12.91 1.86
C PRO A 115 -18.12 -13.38 2.11
N GLN A 116 -18.48 -14.58 1.66
CA GLN A 116 -19.85 -15.09 1.66
C GLN A 116 -20.12 -16.14 2.76
N GLU A 117 -19.13 -16.45 3.58
CA GLU A 117 -19.27 -17.54 4.56
C GLU A 117 -19.77 -17.04 5.91
N ALA A 118 -20.79 -17.73 6.43
CA ALA A 118 -21.36 -17.45 7.73
C ALA A 118 -20.37 -17.85 8.85
N PRO A 119 -20.45 -17.25 10.05
CA PRO A 119 -19.58 -17.60 11.18
C PRO A 119 -19.53 -19.10 11.52
N GLN A 120 -20.58 -19.85 11.17
CA GLN A 120 -20.66 -21.31 11.31
C GLN A 120 -19.59 -22.06 10.51
N ALA A 121 -19.22 -21.58 9.32
CA ALA A 121 -18.16 -22.20 8.52
C ALA A 121 -16.82 -22.09 9.24
N CYS A 122 -16.56 -20.95 9.88
CA CYS A 122 -15.35 -20.77 10.67
C CYS A 122 -15.33 -21.66 11.92
N LEU A 123 -16.46 -21.78 12.64
CA LEU A 123 -16.57 -22.72 13.76
C LEU A 123 -16.33 -24.17 13.31
N ALA A 124 -16.84 -24.56 12.14
CA ALA A 124 -16.63 -25.89 11.59
C ALA A 124 -15.16 -26.17 11.28
N GLU A 125 -14.40 -25.17 10.79
CA GLU A 125 -12.95 -25.32 10.61
C GLU A 125 -12.20 -25.39 11.94
N LEU A 126 -12.55 -24.53 12.91
CA LEU A 126 -11.94 -24.56 14.24
C LEU A 126 -12.18 -25.90 14.95
N ALA A 127 -13.38 -26.48 14.79
CA ALA A 127 -13.72 -27.79 15.35
C ALA A 127 -12.92 -28.95 14.74
N LYS A 128 -12.27 -28.77 13.58
CA LYS A 128 -11.35 -29.76 12.99
C LYS A 128 -9.93 -29.66 13.55
N MET A 129 -9.61 -28.61 14.31
CA MET A 129 -8.28 -28.39 14.88
C MET A 129 -8.16 -29.02 16.27
N ASP A 130 -8.02 -30.35 16.31
CA ASP A 130 -7.86 -31.10 17.57
C ASP A 130 -6.58 -30.72 18.33
N ASN A 131 -5.62 -30.07 17.65
CA ASN A 131 -4.33 -29.66 18.20
C ASN A 131 -4.20 -28.14 18.43
N LEU A 132 -5.30 -27.38 18.45
CA LEU A 132 -5.25 -25.92 18.59
C LEU A 132 -4.43 -25.48 19.82
N ALA A 133 -4.63 -26.11 20.98
CA ALA A 133 -3.90 -25.78 22.20
C ALA A 133 -2.38 -25.97 22.03
N GLN A 134 -1.95 -27.08 21.42
CA GLN A 134 -0.54 -27.36 21.14
C GLN A 134 0.03 -26.32 20.16
N VAL A 135 -0.70 -25.97 19.09
CA VAL A 135 -0.26 -24.94 18.13
C VAL A 135 -0.07 -23.58 18.81
N LEU A 136 -0.99 -23.20 19.70
CA LEU A 136 -0.89 -21.93 20.45
C LEU A 136 0.30 -21.94 21.42
N GLU A 137 0.60 -23.07 22.06
CA GLU A 137 1.76 -23.22 22.93
C GLU A 137 3.08 -23.15 22.15
N GLU A 138 3.20 -23.90 21.05
CA GLU A 138 4.40 -23.89 20.19
C GLU A 138 4.66 -22.51 19.55
N GLN A 139 3.59 -21.76 19.28
CA GLN A 139 3.65 -20.43 18.66
C GLN A 139 3.49 -19.28 19.68
N ALA A 140 3.60 -19.55 20.99
CA ALA A 140 3.43 -18.54 22.03
C ALA A 140 4.36 -17.32 21.85
N TRP A 141 5.60 -17.56 21.39
CA TRP A 141 6.57 -16.50 21.12
C TRP A 141 6.11 -15.55 19.99
N LEU A 142 5.34 -16.03 19.02
CA LEU A 142 4.81 -15.22 17.91
C LEU A 142 3.60 -14.39 18.35
N ILE A 143 2.78 -14.94 19.26
CA ILE A 143 1.70 -14.22 19.94
C ILE A 143 2.28 -13.07 20.76
N GLU A 144 3.29 -13.35 21.58
CA GLU A 144 3.98 -12.32 22.39
C GLU A 144 4.58 -11.23 21.50
N ARG A 145 5.24 -11.61 20.41
CA ARG A 145 5.78 -10.67 19.43
C ARG A 145 4.69 -9.77 18.83
N TYR A 146 3.53 -10.34 18.50
CA TYR A 146 2.41 -9.57 18.00
C TYR A 146 1.88 -8.59 19.06
N GLN A 147 1.76 -9.01 20.32
CA GLN A 147 1.37 -8.14 21.43
C GLN A 147 2.37 -7.00 21.66
N GLN A 148 3.67 -7.26 21.55
CA GLN A 148 4.70 -6.22 21.59
C GLN A 148 4.50 -5.18 20.48
N MET A 149 4.15 -5.62 19.27
CA MET A 149 3.82 -4.72 18.17
C MET A 149 2.58 -3.87 18.47
N LEU A 150 1.51 -4.48 18.99
CA LEU A 150 0.29 -3.78 19.37
C LEU A 150 0.51 -2.71 20.45
N ALA A 151 1.49 -2.93 21.33
CA ALA A 151 1.85 -1.96 22.37
C ALA A 151 2.55 -0.70 21.80
N LEU A 152 3.02 -0.74 20.56
CA LEU A 152 3.60 0.42 19.87
C LEU A 152 2.48 1.33 19.40
N GLN A 153 2.38 2.50 20.01
CA GLN A 153 1.22 3.40 19.86
C GLN A 153 1.27 4.24 18.58
N GLN A 154 2.39 4.22 17.86
CA GLN A 154 2.58 5.00 16.64
C GLN A 154 2.66 4.11 15.42
N TRP A 155 2.14 4.59 14.30
CA TRP A 155 2.32 3.99 13.00
C TRP A 155 2.55 5.09 11.98
N GLN A 156 3.75 5.14 11.42
CA GLN A 156 4.12 6.01 10.31
C GLN A 156 5.00 5.15 9.41
N ASP A 157 4.52 4.89 8.19
CA ASP A 157 5.31 4.20 7.20
C ASP A 157 6.28 5.16 6.52
N THR A 158 7.38 4.63 5.97
CA THR A 158 8.23 5.48 5.12
C THR A 158 7.57 5.69 3.77
N SER A 159 7.78 6.86 3.19
CA SER A 159 7.45 7.15 1.81
C SER A 159 8.40 6.48 0.82
N ALA A 160 9.60 6.09 1.27
CA ALA A 160 10.53 5.29 0.49
C ALA A 160 9.89 3.94 0.18
N SER A 161 9.76 3.64 -1.10
CA SER A 161 9.13 2.41 -1.57
C SER A 161 10.15 1.65 -2.38
N GLY A 162 10.30 0.35 -2.13
CA GLY A 162 11.02 -0.53 -3.03
C GLY A 162 9.99 -1.33 -3.82
N ALA A 163 9.93 -1.17 -5.14
CA ALA A 163 9.04 -1.93 -6.02
C ALA A 163 9.21 -3.45 -5.87
N PHE A 164 10.41 -3.88 -5.42
CA PHE A 164 10.77 -5.27 -5.19
C PHE A 164 11.12 -5.58 -3.73
N GLY A 165 11.20 -4.55 -2.89
CA GLY A 165 11.42 -4.75 -1.47
C GLY A 165 10.13 -5.25 -0.89
N HIS A 166 10.04 -6.54 -0.55
CA HIS A 166 8.82 -7.13 0.00
C HIS A 166 8.23 -6.16 1.03
N ASP A 167 7.10 -5.54 0.68
CA ASP A 167 6.33 -4.72 1.61
C ASP A 167 6.12 -5.54 2.89
N VAL A 168 5.96 -4.84 4.02
CA VAL A 168 5.70 -5.38 5.37
C VAL A 168 5.33 -6.85 5.30
N VAL A 169 6.09 -7.75 5.95
CA VAL A 169 5.95 -9.21 5.77
C VAL A 169 4.58 -9.69 6.22
N ALA A 170 3.59 -9.43 5.38
CA ALA A 170 2.20 -9.24 5.76
C ALA A 170 1.60 -10.56 6.20
N SER A 171 1.95 -11.62 5.47
CA SER A 171 1.60 -12.99 5.81
C SER A 171 2.04 -13.35 7.24
N ARG A 172 3.21 -12.90 7.69
CA ARG A 172 3.72 -13.20 9.04
C ARG A 172 3.06 -12.34 10.11
N VAL A 173 2.90 -11.04 9.84
CA VAL A 173 2.18 -10.15 10.77
C VAL A 173 0.73 -10.62 10.96
N LEU A 174 0.04 -10.91 9.87
CA LEU A 174 -1.33 -11.43 9.90
C LEU A 174 -1.42 -12.84 10.49
N ALA A 175 -0.39 -13.68 10.35
CA ALA A 175 -0.32 -14.96 11.06
C ALA A 175 -0.21 -14.76 12.58
N GLY A 176 0.65 -13.82 13.03
CA GLY A 176 0.75 -13.43 14.42
C GLY A 176 -0.59 -12.90 14.98
N GLN A 177 -1.28 -12.06 14.20
CA GLN A 177 -2.62 -11.59 14.56
C GLN A 177 -3.63 -12.75 14.69
N LYS A 178 -3.69 -13.66 13.71
CA LYS A 178 -4.61 -14.79 13.74
C LYS A 178 -4.35 -15.67 14.97
N LEU A 179 -3.10 -15.97 15.28
CA LEU A 179 -2.72 -16.71 16.49
C LEU A 179 -3.12 -15.96 17.76
N TYR A 180 -2.93 -14.65 17.81
CA TYR A 180 -3.35 -13.82 18.94
C TYR A 180 -4.86 -13.88 19.15
N LEU A 181 -5.67 -13.71 18.10
CA LEU A 181 -7.12 -13.79 18.18
C LEU A 181 -7.63 -15.20 18.53
N LEU A 182 -6.99 -16.25 18.00
CA LEU A 182 -7.27 -17.64 18.38
C LEU A 182 -6.90 -17.93 19.85
N ASN A 183 -5.84 -17.32 20.36
CA ASN A 183 -5.47 -17.43 21.77
C ASN A 183 -6.51 -16.77 22.69
N LEU A 184 -7.14 -15.67 22.27
CA LEU A 184 -8.27 -15.10 23.00
C LEU A 184 -9.47 -16.04 22.99
N TYR A 185 -9.79 -16.63 21.82
CA TYR A 185 -10.85 -17.64 21.68
C TYR A 185 -10.64 -18.84 22.61
N ALA A 186 -9.45 -19.44 22.61
CA ALA A 186 -9.13 -20.61 23.43
C ALA A 186 -9.12 -20.33 24.95
N ARG A 187 -9.11 -19.05 25.36
CA ARG A 187 -9.03 -18.63 26.77
C ARG A 187 -10.29 -17.92 27.26
N VAL A 188 -11.39 -18.02 26.51
CA VAL A 188 -12.65 -17.33 26.81
C VAL A 188 -13.22 -17.67 28.21
N ASP A 189 -12.98 -18.89 28.70
CA ASP A 189 -13.41 -19.31 30.05
C ASP A 189 -12.52 -18.77 31.18
N ILE A 190 -11.32 -18.31 30.86
CA ILE A 190 -10.31 -17.84 31.82
C ILE A 190 -10.29 -16.31 31.89
N LEU A 191 -10.49 -15.64 30.75
CA LEU A 191 -10.48 -14.19 30.66
C LEU A 191 -11.81 -13.60 31.15
N SER A 192 -11.73 -12.51 31.91
CA SER A 192 -12.93 -11.70 32.16
C SER A 192 -13.42 -11.03 30.88
N ALA A 193 -14.71 -10.70 30.81
CA ALA A 193 -15.29 -9.98 29.69
C ALA A 193 -14.53 -8.67 29.41
N GLN A 194 -14.14 -7.93 30.45
CA GLN A 194 -13.37 -6.70 30.31
C GLN A 194 -11.98 -6.94 29.71
N GLN A 195 -11.24 -7.95 30.18
CA GLN A 195 -9.92 -8.28 29.62
C GLN A 195 -10.00 -8.66 28.15
N LEU A 196 -11.05 -9.39 27.75
CA LEU A 196 -11.30 -9.71 26.35
C LEU A 196 -11.61 -8.46 25.53
N ALA A 197 -12.47 -7.57 26.04
CA ALA A 197 -12.79 -6.30 25.40
C ALA A 197 -11.54 -5.43 25.20
N ASP A 198 -10.69 -5.32 26.22
CA ASP A 198 -9.45 -4.53 26.17
C ASP A 198 -8.45 -5.10 25.15
N ALA A 199 -8.32 -6.43 25.10
CA ALA A 199 -7.43 -7.14 24.17
C ALA A 199 -7.86 -6.95 22.71
N LEU A 200 -9.17 -7.00 22.44
CA LEU A 200 -9.74 -6.73 21.12
C LEU A 200 -9.66 -5.24 20.78
N GLU A 201 -9.95 -4.35 21.72
CA GLU A 201 -9.86 -2.90 21.53
C GLU A 201 -8.45 -2.46 21.12
N MET A 202 -7.41 -3.03 21.73
CA MET A 202 -6.02 -2.76 21.39
C MET A 202 -5.69 -3.16 19.93
N ASP A 203 -6.11 -4.36 19.51
CA ASP A 203 -5.92 -4.84 18.14
C ASP A 203 -6.63 -3.94 17.11
N MET A 204 -7.90 -3.60 17.37
CA MET A 204 -8.69 -2.78 16.46
C MET A 204 -8.09 -1.37 16.33
N LYS A 205 -7.75 -0.72 17.45
CA LYS A 205 -7.16 0.62 17.44
C LYS A 205 -5.82 0.67 16.73
N PHE A 206 -4.98 -0.35 16.92
CA PHE A 206 -3.70 -0.46 16.23
C PHE A 206 -3.90 -0.45 14.70
N TRP A 207 -4.81 -1.28 14.18
CA TRP A 207 -5.04 -1.34 12.73
C TRP A 207 -5.81 -0.14 12.16
N GLN A 208 -6.68 0.49 12.95
CA GLN A 208 -7.28 1.78 12.58
C GLN A 208 -6.22 2.88 12.46
N GLN A 209 -5.25 2.93 13.39
CA GLN A 209 -4.14 3.86 13.34
C GLN A 209 -3.24 3.60 12.13
N ALA A 210 -2.88 2.33 11.90
CA ALA A 210 -2.08 1.93 10.74
C ALA A 210 -2.76 2.32 9.43
N ALA A 211 -4.05 2.01 9.27
CA ALA A 211 -4.82 2.39 8.08
C ALA A 211 -4.93 3.91 7.89
N SER A 212 -5.13 4.67 8.98
CA SER A 212 -5.33 6.13 8.93
C SER A 212 -4.04 6.87 8.55
N ASN A 213 -2.89 6.42 9.03
CA ASN A 213 -1.62 7.12 8.86
C ASN A 213 -0.80 6.64 7.66
N SER A 214 -1.17 5.52 7.06
CA SER A 214 -0.41 4.88 5.99
C SER A 214 -0.42 5.68 4.70
N HIS A 215 0.78 5.99 4.18
CA HIS A 215 0.97 6.52 2.83
C HIS A 215 1.14 5.39 1.81
N LYS A 216 1.36 4.14 2.25
CA LYS A 216 1.41 2.98 1.35
C LYS A 216 0.03 2.36 1.15
N LEU A 217 -0.39 2.18 -0.10
CA LEU A 217 -1.64 1.51 -0.42
C LEU A 217 -1.66 0.07 0.13
N ILE A 218 -0.57 -0.68 -0.02
CA ILE A 218 -0.48 -2.05 0.47
C ILE A 218 -0.65 -2.17 1.99
N THR A 219 -0.04 -1.29 2.78
CA THR A 219 -0.24 -1.25 4.24
C THR A 219 -1.70 -0.99 4.60
N LYS A 220 -2.39 -0.15 3.83
CA LYS A 220 -3.82 0.09 3.99
C LYS A 220 -4.65 -1.17 3.73
N LEU A 221 -4.30 -1.94 2.70
CA LEU A 221 -4.95 -3.22 2.39
C LEU A 221 -4.65 -4.31 3.44
N ILE A 222 -3.44 -4.33 3.98
CA ILE A 222 -3.07 -5.22 5.10
C ILE A 222 -3.91 -4.87 6.33
N SER A 223 -4.02 -3.58 6.67
CA SER A 223 -4.82 -3.11 7.79
C SER A 223 -6.31 -3.44 7.61
N HIS A 224 -6.84 -3.30 6.38
CA HIS A 224 -8.17 -3.80 6.05
C HIS A 224 -8.32 -5.29 6.35
N SER A 225 -7.43 -6.14 5.81
CA SER A 225 -7.48 -7.58 6.05
C SER A 225 -7.42 -7.91 7.54
N ALA A 226 -6.59 -7.19 8.29
CA ALA A 226 -6.45 -7.38 9.73
C ALA A 226 -7.73 -7.03 10.49
N MET A 227 -8.40 -5.92 10.14
CA MET A 227 -9.70 -5.57 10.71
C MET A 227 -10.81 -6.55 10.32
N VAL A 228 -10.76 -7.13 9.10
CA VAL A 228 -11.68 -8.22 8.74
C VAL A 228 -11.45 -9.45 9.62
N HIS A 229 -10.19 -9.86 9.82
CA HIS A 229 -9.88 -10.96 10.73
C HIS A 229 -10.35 -10.68 12.16
N HIS A 230 -10.12 -9.45 12.63
CA HIS A 230 -10.53 -8.94 13.93
C HIS A 230 -12.03 -9.12 14.15
N PHE A 231 -12.87 -8.61 13.24
CA PHE A 231 -14.31 -8.74 13.38
C PHE A 231 -14.77 -10.19 13.35
N ARG A 232 -14.21 -11.02 12.47
CA ARG A 232 -14.66 -12.42 12.33
C ARG A 232 -14.29 -13.27 13.54
N LEU A 233 -13.01 -13.29 13.93
CA LEU A 233 -12.56 -14.09 15.07
C LEU A 233 -12.98 -13.49 16.42
N GLY A 234 -12.98 -12.17 16.54
CA GLY A 234 -13.49 -11.47 17.73
C GLY A 234 -14.97 -11.77 17.96
N ARG A 235 -15.78 -11.75 16.90
CA ARG A 235 -17.22 -12.05 17.00
C ARG A 235 -17.45 -13.47 17.50
N LEU A 236 -16.70 -14.44 16.97
CA LEU A 236 -16.76 -15.83 17.44
C LEU A 236 -16.38 -15.95 18.92
N THR A 237 -15.32 -15.25 19.33
CA THR A 237 -14.85 -15.23 20.72
C THR A 237 -15.88 -14.65 21.68
N ILE A 238 -16.53 -13.55 21.31
CA ILE A 238 -17.61 -12.97 22.11
C ILE A 238 -18.83 -13.90 22.14
N ALA A 239 -19.17 -14.54 21.02
CA ALA A 239 -20.31 -15.46 20.95
C ALA A 239 -20.17 -16.69 21.84
N SER A 240 -18.94 -17.15 22.09
CA SER A 240 -18.67 -18.25 23.04
C SER A 240 -18.89 -17.86 24.51
N LEU A 241 -19.08 -16.57 24.82
CA LEU A 241 -19.48 -16.14 26.16
C LEU A 241 -20.98 -16.30 26.39
N GLY A 242 -21.35 -16.50 27.65
CA GLY A 242 -22.73 -16.35 28.13
C GLY A 242 -23.32 -14.98 27.74
N THR A 243 -24.61 -14.95 27.44
CA THR A 243 -25.31 -13.75 26.91
C THR A 243 -25.22 -12.53 27.82
N ASP A 244 -25.07 -12.74 29.13
CA ASP A 244 -24.85 -11.71 30.15
C ASP A 244 -23.48 -11.02 30.02
N LYS A 245 -22.46 -11.72 29.51
CA LYS A 245 -21.09 -11.21 29.38
C LYS A 245 -20.78 -10.60 28.02
N GLN A 246 -21.55 -10.91 26.97
CA GLN A 246 -21.27 -10.48 25.61
C GLN A 246 -21.20 -8.96 25.45
N TYR A 247 -22.09 -8.22 26.14
CA TYR A 247 -22.08 -6.76 26.09
C TYR A 247 -20.80 -6.17 26.70
N ALA A 248 -20.39 -6.67 27.86
CA ALA A 248 -19.16 -6.22 28.54
C ALA A 248 -17.88 -6.63 27.78
N ALA A 249 -17.95 -7.69 26.96
CA ALA A 249 -16.84 -8.13 26.11
C ALA A 249 -16.75 -7.41 24.76
N THR A 250 -17.74 -6.58 24.40
CA THR A 250 -17.76 -5.85 23.13
C THR A 250 -16.86 -4.61 23.20
N PRO A 251 -15.82 -4.49 22.35
CA PRO A 251 -14.93 -3.34 22.35
C PRO A 251 -15.65 -2.02 22.04
N ASN A 252 -15.16 -0.91 22.60
CA ASN A 252 -15.73 0.42 22.35
C ASN A 252 -15.61 0.82 20.87
N SER A 253 -14.50 0.46 20.22
CA SER A 253 -14.26 0.69 18.80
C SER A 253 -15.28 0.02 17.89
N TRP A 254 -15.97 -1.03 18.35
CA TRP A 254 -17.04 -1.68 17.57
C TRP A 254 -18.34 -0.91 17.67
N GLN A 255 -18.57 -0.20 18.77
CA GLN A 255 -19.80 0.55 19.02
C GLN A 255 -19.85 1.87 18.23
N GLN A 256 -18.70 2.33 17.74
CA GLN A 256 -18.55 3.56 16.95
C GLN A 256 -18.39 3.22 15.48
N GLY A 257 -18.88 4.09 14.58
CA GLY A 257 -18.65 3.93 13.14
C GLY A 257 -17.16 3.97 12.80
N ILE A 258 -16.73 3.23 11.77
CA ILE A 258 -15.34 3.24 11.31
C ILE A 258 -14.97 4.69 10.91
N PRO A 259 -13.89 5.27 11.48
CA PRO A 259 -13.50 6.64 11.15
C PRO A 259 -13.22 6.82 9.66
N SER A 260 -13.58 7.99 9.10
CA SER A 260 -13.34 8.29 7.69
C SER A 260 -11.85 8.30 7.33
N SER A 261 -10.96 8.60 8.29
CA SER A 261 -9.52 8.50 8.10
C SER A 261 -9.06 7.07 7.79
N VAL A 262 -9.70 6.07 8.39
CA VAL A 262 -9.42 4.65 8.16
C VAL A 262 -9.81 4.26 6.74
N THR A 263 -11.00 4.68 6.28
CA THR A 263 -11.54 4.27 4.98
C THR A 263 -11.05 5.14 3.81
N SER A 264 -10.63 6.38 4.06
CA SER A 264 -10.15 7.33 3.05
C SER A 264 -8.82 6.94 2.43
N LEU A 265 -8.68 7.05 1.11
CA LEU A 265 -7.42 6.76 0.40
C LEU A 265 -6.50 7.99 0.27
N LYS A 266 -6.79 9.09 0.98
CA LYS A 266 -6.05 10.36 0.84
C LYS A 266 -4.53 10.21 1.03
N ASN A 267 -4.08 9.62 2.14
CA ASN A 267 -2.64 9.47 2.40
C ASN A 267 -1.99 8.48 1.41
N ALA A 268 -2.71 7.41 1.04
CA ALA A 268 -2.25 6.48 0.01
C ALA A 268 -2.06 7.16 -1.36
N LYS A 269 -2.95 8.08 -1.75
CA LYS A 269 -2.80 8.89 -2.97
C LYS A 269 -1.50 9.71 -2.94
N VAL A 270 -1.18 10.34 -1.80
CA VAL A 270 0.08 11.09 -1.63
C VAL A 270 1.30 10.16 -1.78
N GLY A 271 1.27 8.97 -1.17
CA GLY A 271 2.35 7.99 -1.31
C GLY A 271 2.50 7.42 -2.73
N GLU A 272 1.40 7.14 -3.43
CA GLU A 272 1.42 6.73 -4.85
C GLU A 272 2.03 7.80 -5.75
N TRP A 273 1.73 9.07 -5.49
CA TRP A 273 2.39 10.17 -6.18
C TRP A 273 3.90 10.19 -5.91
N ARG A 274 4.32 9.99 -4.65
CA ARG A 274 5.73 9.94 -4.27
C ARG A 274 6.45 8.77 -4.95
N TYR A 275 5.87 7.58 -4.93
CA TYR A 275 6.38 6.39 -5.62
C TYR A 275 6.56 6.65 -7.12
N PHE A 276 5.57 7.26 -7.75
CA PHE A 276 5.65 7.65 -9.16
C PHE A 276 6.80 8.64 -9.42
N LYS A 277 6.95 9.66 -8.56
CA LYS A 277 8.04 10.64 -8.65
C LYS A 277 9.42 9.98 -8.56
N GLU A 278 9.62 9.07 -7.62
CA GLU A 278 10.89 8.34 -7.47
C GLU A 278 11.16 7.44 -8.68
N THR A 279 10.14 6.78 -9.20
CA THR A 279 10.27 5.91 -10.39
C THR A 279 10.68 6.71 -11.63
N LEU A 280 10.13 7.91 -11.80
CA LEU A 280 10.55 8.82 -12.87
C LEU A 280 12.00 9.29 -12.71
N ALA A 281 12.48 9.46 -11.47
CA ALA A 281 13.85 9.89 -11.20
C ALA A 281 14.87 8.78 -11.52
N VAL A 282 14.59 7.51 -11.19
CA VAL A 282 15.50 6.38 -11.44
C VAL A 282 15.74 6.15 -12.94
N LYS A 283 14.73 6.40 -13.79
CA LYS A 283 14.89 6.30 -15.25
C LYS A 283 15.98 7.21 -15.82
N LYS A 284 16.38 8.28 -15.11
CA LYS A 284 17.50 9.14 -15.53
C LYS A 284 18.89 8.53 -15.22
N GLY A 285 18.98 7.51 -14.36
CA GLY A 285 20.24 6.88 -13.94
C GLY A 285 20.46 5.45 -14.44
N MET A 286 19.43 4.75 -14.92
CA MET A 286 19.52 3.36 -15.42
C MET A 286 20.20 3.20 -16.79
N ASP A 287 20.74 4.29 -17.35
CA ASP A 287 21.25 4.27 -18.73
C ASP A 287 22.64 3.65 -18.85
N GLU A 288 23.38 3.41 -17.77
CA GLU A 288 24.78 2.94 -17.88
C GLU A 288 24.90 1.57 -18.58
N ASP A 289 24.07 0.60 -18.20
CA ASP A 289 24.05 -0.76 -18.76
C ASP A 289 23.08 -0.93 -19.94
N ALA A 290 22.36 0.11 -20.33
CA ALA A 290 21.39 0.04 -21.41
C ALA A 290 22.08 -0.13 -22.78
N GLY A 291 21.49 -0.97 -23.64
CA GLY A 291 21.96 -1.13 -25.02
C GLY A 291 21.87 0.18 -25.80
N LEU A 292 22.76 0.36 -26.79
CA LEU A 292 22.88 1.61 -27.57
C LEU A 292 21.56 2.14 -28.12
N ASN A 293 20.67 1.24 -28.59
CA ASN A 293 19.37 1.61 -29.13
C ASN A 293 18.46 2.27 -28.07
N VAL A 294 18.53 1.82 -26.82
CA VAL A 294 17.76 2.39 -25.70
C VAL A 294 18.29 3.77 -25.34
N LYS A 295 19.61 3.94 -25.31
CA LYS A 295 20.28 5.24 -25.10
C LYS A 295 19.86 6.27 -26.17
N ILE A 296 19.91 5.87 -27.44
CA ILE A 296 19.50 6.74 -28.56
C ILE A 296 18.02 7.11 -28.44
N LEU A 297 17.15 6.13 -28.19
CA LEU A 297 15.72 6.39 -28.03
C LEU A 297 15.45 7.30 -26.83
N SER A 298 16.12 7.07 -25.71
CA SER A 298 16.05 7.91 -24.50
C SER A 298 16.47 9.34 -24.81
N ALA A 299 17.59 9.55 -25.49
CA ALA A 299 18.06 10.89 -25.88
C ALA A 299 17.09 11.62 -26.82
N ILE A 300 16.42 10.90 -27.72
CA ILE A 300 15.41 11.46 -28.64
C ILE A 300 14.12 11.81 -27.88
N LEU A 301 13.71 11.00 -26.90
CA LEU A 301 12.45 11.21 -26.18
C LEU A 301 12.59 12.16 -24.99
N ALA A 302 13.78 12.28 -24.40
CA ALA A 302 14.01 13.07 -23.19
C ALA A 302 13.58 14.54 -23.30
N PRO A 303 13.85 15.27 -24.41
CA PRO A 303 13.38 16.65 -24.57
C PRO A 303 11.84 16.76 -24.64
N LEU A 304 11.16 15.67 -24.98
CA LEU A 304 9.70 15.61 -25.10
C LEU A 304 9.01 15.19 -23.80
N MET A 305 9.77 15.05 -22.70
CA MET A 305 9.27 14.73 -21.37
C MET A 305 9.43 15.92 -20.42
N GLN A 306 8.31 16.48 -19.99
CA GLN A 306 8.22 17.53 -18.98
C GLN A 306 7.89 16.90 -17.64
N THR A 307 8.91 16.66 -16.82
CA THR A 307 8.79 15.86 -15.59
C THR A 307 7.82 16.52 -14.61
N GLN A 308 7.87 17.84 -14.43
CA GLN A 308 7.03 18.53 -13.46
C GLN A 308 5.57 18.62 -13.92
N ASP A 309 5.29 18.91 -15.19
CA ASP A 309 3.93 18.79 -15.74
C ASP A 309 3.38 17.36 -15.58
N THR A 310 4.20 16.32 -15.80
CA THR A 310 3.77 14.92 -15.56
C THR A 310 3.40 14.69 -14.10
N LEU A 311 4.19 15.22 -13.15
CA LEU A 311 3.91 15.11 -11.72
C LEU A 311 2.66 15.91 -11.31
N ASN A 312 2.46 17.10 -11.87
CA ASN A 312 1.27 17.93 -11.65
C ASN A 312 0.01 17.17 -12.08
N ARG A 313 0.03 16.58 -13.29
CA ARG A 313 -1.07 15.79 -13.83
C ARG A 313 -1.32 14.52 -13.02
N ARG A 314 -0.26 13.81 -12.61
CA ARG A 314 -0.42 12.61 -11.76
C ARG A 314 -1.10 12.95 -10.44
N ALA A 315 -0.72 14.05 -9.80
CA ALA A 315 -1.35 14.48 -8.57
C ALA A 315 -2.84 14.80 -8.79
N ALA A 316 -3.18 15.51 -9.88
CA ALA A 316 -4.57 15.79 -10.25
C ALA A 316 -5.38 14.52 -10.52
N MET A 317 -4.81 13.54 -11.23
CA MET A 317 -5.42 12.21 -11.49
C MET A 317 -5.69 11.42 -10.22
N LEU A 318 -4.84 11.59 -9.20
CA LEU A 318 -5.05 10.93 -7.93
C LEU A 318 -6.13 11.62 -7.10
N GLU A 319 -6.29 12.94 -7.16
CA GLU A 319 -7.39 13.63 -6.46
C GLU A 319 -8.74 13.45 -7.15
N ASP A 320 -8.80 13.63 -8.47
CA ASP A 320 -10.01 13.60 -9.27
C ASP A 320 -9.86 12.69 -10.51
N TYR A 321 -10.63 11.60 -10.51
CA TYR A 321 -10.67 10.61 -11.58
C TYR A 321 -11.08 11.21 -12.94
N GLN A 322 -11.86 12.30 -12.96
CA GLN A 322 -12.31 12.94 -14.20
C GLN A 322 -11.17 13.54 -15.03
N SER A 323 -9.98 13.71 -14.45
CA SER A 323 -8.81 14.20 -15.19
C SER A 323 -8.14 13.16 -16.11
N GLN A 324 -8.67 11.94 -16.20
CA GLN A 324 -8.22 10.92 -17.17
C GLN A 324 -8.77 11.11 -18.60
N SER A 325 -9.61 12.13 -18.85
CA SER A 325 -10.22 12.39 -20.17
C SER A 325 -9.22 12.51 -21.33
N TYR A 326 -7.94 12.75 -21.05
CA TYR A 326 -6.89 12.84 -22.06
C TYR A 326 -6.34 11.49 -22.55
N CYS A 327 -6.64 10.39 -21.85
CA CYS A 327 -6.22 9.04 -22.24
C CYS A 327 -7.20 8.33 -23.18
N GLU A 328 -8.42 8.86 -23.29
CA GLU A 328 -9.50 8.31 -24.13
C GLU A 328 -9.69 9.08 -25.46
N LEU A 329 -8.68 9.83 -25.89
CA LEU A 329 -8.81 10.68 -27.08
C LEU A 329 -8.85 9.85 -28.37
N GLU A 330 -9.96 9.95 -29.10
CA GLU A 330 -10.06 9.50 -30.49
C GLU A 330 -9.07 10.27 -31.38
N SER A 331 -8.53 9.61 -32.41
CA SER A 331 -7.58 10.15 -33.39
C SER A 331 -8.11 11.43 -34.05
N SER A 332 -7.83 12.57 -33.44
CA SER A 332 -8.37 13.88 -33.81
C SER A 332 -7.27 14.94 -33.80
N LEU A 333 -7.50 16.06 -34.50
CA LEU A 333 -6.59 17.22 -34.44
C LEU A 333 -6.44 17.75 -33.00
N ALA A 334 -7.50 17.63 -32.18
CA ALA A 334 -7.46 17.96 -30.77
C ALA A 334 -6.47 17.07 -30.00
N MET A 335 -6.36 15.78 -30.35
CA MET A 335 -5.36 14.88 -29.78
C MET A 335 -3.94 15.33 -30.11
N ILE A 336 -3.66 15.69 -31.37
CA ILE A 336 -2.33 16.16 -31.78
C ILE A 336 -1.96 17.43 -31.02
N GLN A 337 -2.89 18.38 -30.89
CA GLN A 337 -2.68 19.60 -30.11
C GLN A 337 -2.47 19.30 -28.62
N ALA A 338 -3.29 18.41 -28.05
CA ALA A 338 -3.19 18.03 -26.65
C ALA A 338 -1.87 17.31 -26.35
N PHE A 339 -1.31 16.53 -27.28
CA PHE A 339 -0.04 15.82 -27.09
C PHE A 339 1.19 16.61 -27.55
N ALA A 340 1.05 17.77 -28.20
CA ALA A 340 2.21 18.56 -28.63
C ALA A 340 3.14 18.96 -27.46
N TYR A 341 2.55 19.26 -26.30
CA TYR A 341 3.27 19.50 -25.05
C TYR A 341 3.25 18.26 -24.16
N ASN A 342 4.44 17.88 -23.66
CA ASN A 342 4.69 16.70 -22.83
C ASN A 342 4.12 15.37 -23.36
N PRO A 343 4.32 15.01 -24.65
CA PRO A 343 3.75 13.77 -25.20
C PRO A 343 4.22 12.52 -24.45
N VAL A 344 5.51 12.46 -24.06
CA VAL A 344 6.08 11.30 -23.37
C VAL A 344 5.50 11.17 -21.96
N GLY A 345 5.39 12.28 -21.23
CA GLY A 345 4.78 12.29 -19.90
C GLY A 345 3.32 11.85 -19.92
N LYS A 346 2.54 12.36 -20.88
CA LYS A 346 1.14 11.96 -21.07
C LYS A 346 1.00 10.48 -21.42
N TYR A 347 1.86 9.98 -22.31
CA TYR A 347 1.89 8.55 -22.64
C TYR A 347 2.18 7.68 -21.40
N ILE A 348 3.15 8.06 -20.56
CA ILE A 348 3.45 7.35 -19.31
C ILE A 348 2.23 7.30 -18.38
N LEU A 349 1.51 8.42 -18.24
CA LEU A 349 0.32 8.49 -17.39
C LEU A 349 -0.82 7.58 -17.88
N CYS A 350 -1.01 7.46 -19.20
CA CYS A 350 -2.08 6.66 -19.78
C CYS A 350 -1.82 5.16 -19.82
N THR A 351 -0.56 4.72 -19.73
CA THR A 351 -0.18 3.30 -19.85
C THR A 351 0.16 2.63 -18.52
N GLY A 352 0.42 3.42 -17.46
CA GLY A 352 1.06 2.92 -16.24
C GLY A 352 0.29 3.13 -14.95
N THR A 353 -1.00 3.47 -14.97
CA THR A 353 -1.73 3.82 -13.74
C THR A 353 -2.90 2.88 -13.45
N THR A 354 -2.82 2.18 -12.32
CA THR A 354 -3.96 1.46 -11.76
C THR A 354 -4.87 2.45 -11.02
N PRO A 355 -6.19 2.47 -11.29
CA PRO A 355 -7.12 3.32 -10.55
C PRO A 355 -7.10 2.97 -9.07
N ILE A 356 -6.80 3.94 -8.20
CA ILE A 356 -6.77 3.69 -6.75
C ILE A 356 -8.19 3.58 -6.18
N GLU A 357 -9.17 4.12 -6.90
CA GLU A 357 -10.60 4.14 -6.56
C GLU A 357 -11.17 2.73 -6.41
N GLN A 358 -10.62 1.74 -7.13
CA GLN A 358 -11.07 0.34 -7.01
C GLN A 358 -10.88 -0.22 -5.60
N TYR A 359 -9.96 0.35 -4.81
CA TYR A 359 -9.71 -0.04 -3.43
C TYR A 359 -10.67 0.63 -2.43
N GLN A 360 -11.45 1.63 -2.85
CA GLN A 360 -12.38 2.34 -1.97
C GLN A 360 -13.54 1.45 -1.51
N ALA A 361 -14.05 0.59 -2.40
CA ALA A 361 -15.17 -0.30 -2.10
C ALA A 361 -14.84 -1.33 -1.00
N PRO A 362 -13.71 -2.07 -1.06
CA PRO A 362 -13.27 -2.90 0.07
C PRO A 362 -13.15 -2.13 1.39
N MET A 363 -12.54 -0.93 1.36
CA MET A 363 -12.42 -0.11 2.58
C MET A 363 -13.78 0.27 3.17
N ALA A 364 -14.77 0.60 2.33
CA ALA A 364 -16.13 0.89 2.78
C ALA A 364 -16.84 -0.33 3.38
N GLN A 365 -16.47 -1.55 2.96
CA GLN A 365 -17.03 -2.79 3.50
C GLN A 365 -16.66 -3.02 4.98
N LEU A 366 -15.64 -2.35 5.52
CA LEU A 366 -15.31 -2.44 6.95
C LEU A 366 -16.48 -2.04 7.86
N GLU A 367 -17.27 -1.04 7.47
CA GLU A 367 -18.44 -0.62 8.25
C GLU A 367 -19.55 -1.69 8.23
N HIS A 368 -19.69 -2.38 7.11
CA HIS A 368 -20.59 -3.54 7.03
C HIS A 368 -20.10 -4.69 7.92
N ASN A 369 -18.81 -5.00 7.90
CA ASN A 369 -18.22 -6.03 8.77
C ASN A 369 -18.38 -5.68 10.26
N ARG A 370 -18.21 -4.40 10.63
CA ARG A 370 -18.43 -3.90 11.99
C ARG A 370 -19.87 -4.08 12.43
N THR A 371 -20.84 -3.65 11.61
CA THR A 371 -22.26 -3.79 11.96
C THR A 371 -22.68 -5.26 12.08
N GLN A 372 -22.16 -6.14 11.21
CA GLN A 372 -22.34 -7.59 11.35
C GLN A 372 -21.67 -8.16 12.61
N ALA A 373 -20.58 -7.58 13.10
CA ALA A 373 -19.94 -8.01 14.36
C ALA A 373 -20.81 -7.73 15.59
N LEU A 374 -21.71 -6.74 15.50
CA LEU A 374 -22.65 -6.37 16.57
C LEU A 374 -23.98 -7.14 16.52
N THR A 375 -24.30 -7.82 15.42
CA THR A 375 -25.54 -8.62 15.37
C THR A 375 -25.38 -9.88 16.20
N ARG A 376 -26.26 -10.02 17.21
CA ARG A 376 -26.29 -11.19 18.10
C ARG A 376 -26.49 -12.47 17.28
N PHE A 377 -25.90 -13.55 17.78
CA PHE A 377 -26.09 -14.91 17.27
C PHE A 377 -27.44 -15.49 17.68
#